data_AF-A0A9E0LP58-F1
#
_entry.id   AF-A0A9E0LP58-F1
#
_cell.length_a   1.000
_cell.length_b   1.000
_cell.length_c   1.000
_cell.angle_alpha   90.00
_cell.angle_beta   90.00
_cell.angle_gamma   90.00
#
_symmetry.space_group_name_H-M   'P 1'
#
loop_
_entity.id
_entity.type
_entity.pdbx_description
1 polymer ?
#
loop_
_entity_poly.entity_id
_entity_poly.type
_entity_poly.pdbx_seq_one_letter_code
_entity_poly.pdbx_strand_id
1 'polypeptide(L)'
;MDLKNSQSDNTKPKLDTLSVEIRNPDKVLFSGNATAVSSKNSIGPLDILPQHENFISLLTDKITVHLEKHQKQEIPNQSAIVKAKLNKVSIFLGIETLIAPPQNPGLNKPLPNQNPNPHQPLNGKQ
;
A
#
# COMPACT_ATOMS: atom_id res chain seq x y z
N MET A 1 -28.83 -2.55 -43.47
CA MET A 1 -28.48 -1.72 -42.30
C MET A 1 -28.52 -2.68 -41.13
N ASP A 2 -27.42 -3.36 -40.84
CA ASP A 2 -27.42 -4.39 -39.78
C ASP A 2 -26.07 -4.37 -39.07
N LEU A 3 -25.94 -3.44 -38.12
CA LEU A 3 -24.89 -3.43 -37.11
C LEU A 3 -25.42 -4.18 -35.89
N LYS A 4 -25.07 -5.47 -35.76
CA LYS A 4 -25.23 -6.20 -34.51
C LYS A 4 -24.06 -5.85 -33.59
N ASN A 5 -24.34 -4.99 -32.62
CA ASN A 5 -23.46 -4.70 -31.49
C ASN A 5 -23.96 -5.45 -30.22
N SER A 6 -23.02 -5.72 -29.32
CA SER A 6 -23.19 -6.09 -27.91
C SER A 6 -23.68 -7.50 -27.59
N GLN A 7 -22.73 -8.44 -27.57
CA GLN A 7 -22.67 -9.46 -26.53
C GLN A 7 -21.31 -9.32 -25.84
N SER A 8 -21.38 -9.16 -24.52
CA SER A 8 -20.34 -8.91 -23.56
C SER A 8 -19.47 -10.16 -23.33
N ASP A 9 -18.29 -10.22 -23.94
CA ASP A 9 -17.26 -11.19 -23.54
C ASP A 9 -16.40 -10.60 -22.42
N ASN A 10 -16.93 -10.61 -21.19
CA ASN A 10 -16.19 -10.18 -19.99
C ASN A 10 -15.88 -11.34 -19.01
N THR A 11 -15.90 -12.58 -19.49
CA THR A 11 -15.74 -13.77 -18.61
C THR A 11 -14.81 -14.85 -19.11
N LYS A 12 -14.00 -14.62 -20.15
CA LYS A 12 -12.84 -15.48 -20.45
C LYS A 12 -11.56 -14.82 -19.96
N PRO A 13 -10.77 -15.48 -19.09
CA PRO A 13 -9.44 -14.98 -18.77
C PRO A 13 -8.61 -15.00 -20.06
N LYS A 14 -8.34 -13.80 -20.59
CA LYS A 14 -7.37 -13.62 -21.66
C LYS A 14 -6.03 -14.06 -21.08
N LEU A 15 -5.38 -15.02 -21.75
CA LEU A 15 -4.15 -15.68 -21.29
C LEU A 15 -2.99 -14.69 -21.05
N ASP A 16 -3.15 -13.45 -21.51
CA ASP A 16 -2.21 -12.34 -21.42
C ASP A 16 -2.42 -11.47 -20.17
N THR A 17 -3.28 -11.88 -19.24
CA THR A 17 -3.60 -11.09 -18.03
C THR A 17 -3.54 -11.93 -16.75
N LEU A 18 -3.23 -11.26 -15.64
CA LEU A 18 -3.28 -11.78 -14.27
C LEU A 18 -4.33 -11.03 -13.45
N SER A 19 -4.92 -11.72 -12.48
CA SER A 19 -5.85 -11.09 -11.53
C SER A 19 -5.06 -10.43 -10.41
N VAL A 20 -5.26 -9.13 -10.19
CA VAL A 20 -4.52 -8.35 -9.20
C VAL A 20 -5.48 -7.75 -8.18
N GLU A 21 -5.16 -7.93 -6.90
CA GLU A 21 -5.85 -7.35 -5.77
C GLU A 21 -4.82 -6.66 -4.86
N ILE A 22 -4.97 -5.36 -4.64
CA ILE A 22 -4.12 -4.56 -3.77
C ILE A 22 -4.98 -3.99 -2.67
N ARG A 23 -4.64 -4.27 -1.42
CA ARG A 23 -5.41 -3.84 -0.26
C ARG A 23 -4.52 -3.43 0.91
N ASN A 24 -5.04 -2.53 1.73
CA ASN A 24 -4.53 -2.30 3.07
C ASN A 24 -5.53 -2.92 4.09
N PRO A 25 -5.29 -2.80 5.42
CA PRO A 25 -6.22 -3.32 6.41
C PRO A 25 -7.63 -2.72 6.34
N ASP A 26 -7.77 -1.48 5.87
CA ASP A 26 -9.04 -0.75 5.88
C ASP A 26 -9.88 -0.96 4.62
N LYS A 27 -9.24 -1.11 3.45
CA LYS A 27 -9.91 -1.13 2.14
C LYS A 27 -9.10 -1.79 1.02
N VAL A 28 -9.83 -2.16 -0.03
CA VAL A 28 -9.25 -2.56 -1.32
C VAL A 28 -8.94 -1.29 -2.12
N LEU A 29 -7.68 -1.14 -2.53
CA LEU A 29 -7.18 0.01 -3.31
C LEU A 29 -7.25 -0.24 -4.81
N PHE A 30 -7.09 -1.49 -5.21
CA PHE A 30 -7.19 -1.94 -6.59
C PHE A 30 -7.70 -3.38 -6.65
N SER A 31 -8.60 -3.65 -7.60
CA SER A 31 -9.04 -5.00 -7.93
C SER A 31 -9.37 -5.05 -9.41
N GLY A 32 -8.67 -5.90 -10.16
CA GLY A 32 -8.89 -6.01 -11.61
C GLY A 32 -7.88 -6.88 -12.32
N ASN A 33 -7.98 -6.93 -13.64
CA ASN A 33 -7.02 -7.63 -14.49
C ASN A 33 -5.88 -6.70 -14.90
N ALA A 34 -4.66 -7.22 -14.91
CA ALA A 34 -3.45 -6.51 -15.30
C ALA A 34 -2.66 -7.35 -16.29
N THR A 35 -1.90 -6.70 -17.18
CA THR A 35 -0.96 -7.38 -18.07
C THR A 35 0.38 -7.64 -17.37
N ALA A 36 0.72 -6.83 -16.37
CA ALA A 36 1.91 -7.01 -15.54
C ALA A 36 1.77 -6.24 -14.21
N VAL A 37 2.55 -6.63 -13.22
CA VAL A 37 2.80 -5.84 -12.00
C VAL A 37 4.30 -5.68 -11.82
N SER A 38 4.76 -4.43 -11.71
CA SER A 38 6.18 -4.10 -11.49
C SER A 38 6.38 -3.46 -10.13
N SER A 39 7.46 -3.80 -9.45
CA SER A 39 7.91 -3.15 -8.22
C SER A 39 9.38 -3.50 -7.94
N LYS A 40 9.85 -3.32 -6.71
CA LYS A 40 11.21 -3.64 -6.30
C LYS A 40 11.18 -4.54 -5.06
N ASN A 41 11.92 -5.65 -5.11
CA ASN A 41 12.17 -6.50 -3.93
C ASN A 41 13.57 -6.25 -3.35
N SER A 42 13.98 -7.04 -2.36
CA SER A 42 15.30 -6.91 -1.72
C SER A 42 16.49 -7.19 -2.66
N ILE A 43 16.28 -7.91 -3.76
CA ILE A 43 17.32 -8.24 -4.75
C ILE A 43 17.38 -7.15 -5.82
N GLY A 44 16.25 -6.56 -6.22
CA GLY A 44 16.20 -5.56 -7.28
C GLY A 44 14.80 -5.37 -7.88
N PRO A 45 14.72 -4.83 -9.10
CA PRO A 45 13.46 -4.73 -9.84
C PRO A 45 12.80 -6.11 -10.01
N LEU A 46 11.48 -6.14 -9.90
CA LEU A 46 10.68 -7.34 -10.04
C LEU A 46 9.48 -7.05 -10.93
N ASP A 47 9.33 -7.85 -11.99
CA ASP A 47 8.16 -7.84 -12.87
C ASP A 47 7.42 -9.17 -12.75
N ILE A 48 6.11 -9.09 -12.51
CA ILE A 48 5.21 -10.23 -12.38
C ILE A 48 4.31 -10.26 -13.60
N LEU A 49 4.52 -11.26 -14.46
CA LEU A 49 3.77 -11.50 -15.67
C LEU A 49 2.73 -12.61 -15.47
N PRO A 50 1.76 -12.77 -16.38
CA PRO A 50 0.83 -13.89 -16.34
C PRO A 50 1.57 -15.23 -16.28
N GLN A 51 1.02 -16.19 -15.52
CA GLN A 51 1.59 -17.54 -15.36
C GLN A 51 2.99 -17.60 -14.72
N HIS A 52 3.47 -16.52 -14.11
CA HIS A 52 4.69 -16.57 -13.31
C HIS A 52 4.56 -17.62 -12.17
N GLU A 53 5.67 -18.25 -11.80
CA GLU A 53 5.73 -19.22 -10.71
C GLU A 53 5.16 -18.68 -9.39
N ASN A 54 4.77 -19.58 -8.49
CA ASN A 54 4.21 -19.20 -7.21
C ASN A 54 5.30 -18.71 -6.25
N PHE A 55 5.16 -17.50 -5.70
CA PHE A 55 6.10 -16.97 -4.72
C PHE A 55 5.44 -16.00 -3.73
N ILE A 56 6.16 -15.74 -2.64
CA ILE A 56 5.87 -14.65 -1.70
C ILE A 56 7.14 -13.81 -1.59
N SER A 57 7.02 -12.49 -1.62
CA SER A 57 8.15 -11.57 -1.47
C SER A 57 7.75 -10.30 -0.74
N LEU A 58 8.75 -9.56 -0.27
CA LEU A 58 8.59 -8.21 0.23
C LEU A 58 8.85 -7.23 -0.92
N LEU A 59 7.90 -6.33 -1.13
CA LEU A 59 8.04 -5.21 -2.06
C LEU A 59 8.38 -3.94 -1.28
N THR A 60 9.22 -3.15 -1.90
CA THR A 60 9.66 -1.83 -1.47
C THR A 60 9.38 -0.86 -2.62
N ASP A 61 9.24 0.42 -2.31
CA ASP A 61 8.95 1.47 -3.29
C ASP A 61 7.56 1.30 -3.95
N LYS A 62 7.22 2.11 -4.94
CA LYS A 62 5.91 2.07 -5.60
C LYS A 62 5.61 0.71 -6.26
N ILE A 63 4.32 0.40 -6.31
CA ILE A 63 3.77 -0.69 -7.13
C ILE A 63 3.18 -0.07 -8.39
N THR A 64 3.56 -0.58 -9.55
CA THR A 64 2.99 -0.19 -10.83
C THR A 64 2.18 -1.36 -11.39
N VAL A 65 0.88 -1.15 -11.53
CA VAL A 65 -0.03 -2.08 -12.21
C VAL A 65 -0.15 -1.66 -13.67
N HIS A 66 0.26 -2.53 -14.59
CA HIS A 66 0.11 -2.29 -16.02
C HIS A 66 -1.22 -2.86 -16.49
N LEU A 67 -2.05 -2.01 -17.07
CA LEU A 67 -3.38 -2.35 -17.58
C LEU A 67 -3.33 -2.48 -19.11
N GLU A 68 -4.45 -2.90 -19.70
CA GLU A 68 -4.57 -2.90 -21.15
C GLU A 68 -4.47 -1.46 -21.73
N LYS A 69 -4.08 -1.38 -23.01
CA LYS A 69 -3.97 -0.13 -23.78
C LYS A 69 -2.93 0.85 -23.22
N HIS A 70 -1.82 0.34 -22.68
CA HIS A 70 -0.69 1.12 -22.14
C HIS A 70 -1.04 2.01 -20.94
N GLN A 71 -2.18 1.77 -20.29
CA GLN A 71 -2.53 2.45 -19.06
C GLN A 71 -1.75 1.86 -17.89
N LYS A 72 -1.37 2.71 -16.92
CA LYS A 72 -0.67 2.30 -15.71
C LYS A 72 -1.30 2.95 -14.51
N GLN A 73 -1.39 2.19 -13.42
CA GLN A 73 -1.79 2.70 -12.13
C GLN A 73 -0.64 2.54 -11.16
N GLU A 74 -0.17 3.66 -10.60
CA GLU A 74 0.89 3.66 -9.60
C GLU A 74 0.29 3.81 -8.22
N ILE A 75 0.72 2.95 -7.30
CA ILE A 75 0.33 3.01 -5.89
C ILE A 75 1.61 3.18 -5.08
N PRO A 76 1.81 4.34 -4.43
CA PRO A 76 2.95 4.53 -3.56
C PRO A 76 2.86 3.59 -2.37
N ASN A 77 3.98 2.97 -2.02
CA ASN A 77 4.12 2.23 -0.77
C ASN A 77 5.52 2.45 -0.20
N GLN A 78 5.67 2.16 1.10
CA GLN A 78 6.97 2.06 1.75
C GLN A 78 7.39 0.59 1.88
N SER A 79 6.45 -0.26 2.31
CA SER A 79 6.64 -1.70 2.44
C SER A 79 5.33 -2.45 2.20
N ALA A 80 5.41 -3.57 1.47
CA ALA A 80 4.28 -4.41 1.14
C ALA A 80 4.67 -5.89 1.03
N ILE A 81 3.71 -6.78 1.26
CA ILE A 81 3.87 -8.22 1.00
C ILE A 81 3.14 -8.56 -0.29
N VAL A 82 3.83 -9.20 -1.23
CA VAL A 82 3.21 -9.76 -2.44
C VAL A 82 3.14 -11.28 -2.35
N LYS A 83 2.02 -11.82 -2.80
CA LYS A 83 1.79 -13.25 -3.02
C LYS A 83 1.32 -13.46 -4.45
N ALA A 84 2.12 -14.17 -5.25
CA ALA A 84 1.72 -14.64 -6.57
C ALA A 84 1.37 -16.13 -6.46
N LYS A 85 0.14 -16.50 -6.82
CA LYS A 85 -0.30 -17.89 -6.86
C LYS A 85 -1.40 -18.10 -7.90
N LEU A 86 -1.28 -19.13 -8.75
CA LEU A 86 -2.31 -19.52 -9.72
C LEU A 86 -2.82 -18.34 -10.56
N ASN A 87 -1.90 -17.56 -11.14
CA ASN A 87 -2.21 -16.36 -11.94
C ASN A 87 -3.00 -15.26 -11.19
N LYS A 88 -3.03 -15.31 -9.86
CA LYS A 88 -3.53 -14.26 -8.97
C LYS A 88 -2.37 -13.64 -8.19
N VAL A 89 -2.31 -12.32 -8.20
CA VAL A 89 -1.37 -11.53 -7.40
C VAL A 89 -2.16 -10.78 -6.32
N SER A 90 -1.83 -11.03 -5.07
CA SER A 90 -2.39 -10.34 -3.92
C SER A 90 -1.30 -9.55 -3.23
N ILE A 91 -1.52 -8.24 -3.08
CA ILE A 91 -0.57 -7.32 -2.46
C ILE A 91 -1.21 -6.70 -1.23
N PHE A 92 -0.52 -6.83 -0.09
CA PHE A 92 -0.94 -6.32 1.19
C PHE A 92 -0.05 -5.15 1.60
N LEU A 93 -0.64 -3.97 1.71
CA LEU A 93 0.01 -2.74 2.16
C LEU A 93 -0.20 -2.52 3.66
N GLY A 94 0.59 -1.63 4.25
CA GLY A 94 0.36 -1.16 5.63
C GLY A 94 0.80 -2.16 6.68
N ILE A 95 1.79 -3.01 6.38
CA ILE A 95 2.34 -3.94 7.38
C ILE A 95 2.95 -3.21 8.58
N GLU A 96 3.43 -1.98 8.38
CA GLU A 96 4.10 -1.17 9.41
C GLU A 96 3.13 -0.67 10.49
N THR A 97 1.87 -0.43 10.13
CA THR A 97 0.84 0.00 11.10
C THR A 97 0.40 -1.13 12.02
N LEU A 98 0.71 -2.39 11.67
CA LEU A 98 0.43 -3.57 12.50
C LEU A 98 1.50 -3.82 13.57
N ILE A 99 2.73 -3.30 13.35
CA ILE A 99 3.89 -3.52 14.23
C ILE A 99 4.26 -2.28 15.05
N ALA A 100 3.69 -1.12 14.74
CA ALA A 100 3.84 0.06 15.59
C ALA A 100 3.11 -0.16 16.93
N PRO A 101 3.79 0.01 18.08
CA PRO A 101 3.08 0.07 19.36
C PRO A 101 2.05 1.22 19.30
N PRO A 102 0.88 1.07 19.95
CA PRO A 102 -0.11 2.14 20.01
C PRO A 102 0.58 3.40 20.53
N GLN A 103 0.69 4.41 19.66
CA GLN A 103 1.28 5.71 20.02
C GLN A 103 0.39 6.31 21.09
N ASN A 104 0.84 6.27 22.36
CA ASN A 104 0.09 6.83 23.47
C ASN A 104 0.21 8.37 23.40
N PRO A 105 -0.84 9.10 22.97
CA PRO A 105 -0.72 10.54 22.67
C PRO A 105 -0.45 11.39 23.92
N GLY A 106 -0.49 10.79 25.11
CA GLY A 106 -0.38 11.47 26.41
C GLY A 106 1.04 11.65 26.96
N LEU A 107 2.08 11.00 26.42
CA LEU A 107 3.43 11.04 27.03
C LEU A 107 4.40 12.08 26.45
N ASN A 108 4.05 12.74 25.34
CA ASN A 108 4.89 13.78 24.72
C ASN A 108 4.52 15.22 25.12
N LYS A 109 3.67 15.41 26.14
CA LYS A 109 3.58 16.72 26.79
C LYS A 109 4.81 16.90 27.67
N PRO A 110 5.61 17.96 27.48
CA PRO A 110 6.55 18.37 28.51
C PRO A 110 5.78 18.48 29.83
N LEU A 111 6.32 17.89 30.91
CA LEU A 111 5.79 18.15 32.24
C LEU A 111 5.68 19.67 32.41
N PRO A 112 4.54 20.19 32.93
CA PRO A 112 4.46 21.59 33.28
C PRO A 112 5.66 21.90 34.18
N ASN A 113 6.45 22.92 33.82
CA ASN A 113 7.62 23.35 34.57
C ASN A 113 7.18 23.72 36.00
N GLN A 114 7.28 22.78 36.93
CA GLN A 114 7.03 23.04 38.35
C GLN A 114 8.31 23.61 38.95
N ASN A 115 8.55 24.89 38.70
CA ASN A 115 9.51 25.65 39.48
C ASN A 115 8.80 26.82 40.17
N PRO A 116 8.28 26.64 41.41
CA PRO A 116 7.94 27.77 42.24
C PRO A 116 9.26 28.31 42.81
N ASN A 117 9.81 29.36 42.19
CA ASN A 117 10.95 30.08 42.75
C ASN A 117 10.51 30.78 44.06
N PRO A 118 11.04 30.43 45.26
CA PRO A 118 10.53 30.97 46.54
C PRO A 118 11.05 32.36 46.92
N HIS A 119 11.75 33.07 46.04
CA HIS A 119 12.40 34.32 46.39
C HIS A 119 11.92 35.49 45.52
N GLN A 120 10.72 35.98 45.81
CA GLN A 120 10.39 37.39 45.59
C GLN A 120 10.45 38.09 46.96
N PRO A 121 11.34 39.08 47.18
CA PRO A 121 11.27 39.88 48.39
C PRO A 121 9.99 40.74 48.36
N LEU A 122 9.26 40.73 49.48
CA LEU A 122 8.16 41.66 49.73
C LEU A 122 8.72 43.09 49.64
N ASN A 123 8.29 43.84 48.63
CA ASN A 123 8.55 45.28 48.61
C ASN A 123 7.60 45.94 49.60
N GLY A 124 8.11 46.15 50.82
CA GLY A 124 7.46 46.94 51.85
C GLY A 124 7.42 48.40 51.45
N LYS A 125 6.25 49.00 51.65
CA LYS A 125 6.00 50.44 51.64
C LYS A 125 7.04 51.19 52.49
N GLN A 126 7.57 52.29 51.96
CA GLN A 126 7.65 53.60 52.61
C GLN A 126 7.86 54.67 51.54
#